data_AF-W6T8R6-F1
#
_entry.id   AF-W6T8R6-F1
#
_cell.length_a   1.000
_cell.length_b   1.000
_cell.length_c   1.000
_cell.angle_alpha   90.00
_cell.angle_beta   90.00
_cell.angle_gamma   90.00
#
_symmetry.space_group_name_H-M   'P 1'
#
loop_
_entity.id
_entity.type
_entity.pdbx_description
1 polymer ?
#
loop_
_entity_poly.entity_id
_entity_poly.type
_entity_poly.pdbx_seq_one_letter_code
_entity_poly.pdbx_strand_id
1 'polypeptide(L)'
;MSTNSPIFNTKLITNVVKANISSGLSLINGPANVLNAHNAQAKILFLKTCKKSVKLPGVSFSNYLPERFLLHDTSLETNLCTLCKNPNILQCDLTSIAFNRENSNRIKSIMINVLGEEKLDEYLDVVYETYVNCDDTLDQRGTFRVFLIYAISNPGNIENEENWLVAFLIDPFHLVCPVGYKNVSNEDAMKKKYKDIQCYTEDLGIAFKKEFENIDFKELDII
;
A
#
# COMPACT_ATOMS: atom_id res chain seq x y z
N MET A 1 55.46 -4.83 -8.24
CA MET A 1 54.02 -4.72 -8.58
C MET A 1 53.24 -4.94 -7.30
N SER A 2 52.54 -3.93 -6.80
CA SER A 2 51.72 -4.01 -5.59
C SER A 2 50.28 -4.40 -5.94
N THR A 3 49.73 -5.39 -5.26
CA THR A 3 48.28 -5.61 -5.23
C THR A 3 47.84 -5.64 -3.77
N ASN A 4 47.60 -4.43 -3.24
CA ASN A 4 46.80 -4.23 -2.04
C ASN A 4 45.33 -4.47 -2.42
N SER A 5 44.75 -5.57 -1.93
CA SER A 5 43.30 -5.73 -1.89
C SER A 5 42.87 -5.67 -0.43
N PRO A 6 41.96 -4.75 -0.03
CA PRO A 6 41.49 -4.69 1.34
C PRO A 6 40.62 -5.92 1.66
N ILE A 7 40.98 -6.63 2.72
CA ILE A 7 40.17 -7.72 3.29
C ILE A 7 39.14 -7.08 4.22
N PHE A 8 37.87 -7.08 3.81
CA PHE A 8 36.77 -6.67 4.69
C PHE A 8 36.35 -7.85 5.56
N ASN A 9 36.67 -7.78 6.86
CA ASN A 9 36.10 -8.66 7.88
C ASN A 9 34.76 -8.08 8.36
N THR A 10 33.64 -8.56 7.82
CA THR A 10 32.32 -8.28 8.39
C THR A 10 32.03 -9.28 9.51
N LYS A 11 32.22 -8.84 10.76
CA LYS A 11 31.62 -9.52 11.92
C LYS A 11 30.12 -9.24 11.89
N LEU A 12 29.32 -10.26 11.54
CA LEU A 12 27.88 -10.27 11.81
C LEU A 12 27.67 -10.32 13.33
N ILE A 13 27.27 -9.19 13.90
CA ILE A 13 26.68 -9.14 15.24
C ILE A 13 25.18 -8.93 15.03
N THR A 14 24.39 -9.97 15.25
CA THR A 14 22.93 -9.84 15.40
C THR A 14 22.49 -10.66 16.60
N ASN A 15 22.74 -10.12 17.79
CA ASN A 15 21.93 -10.45 18.96
C ASN A 15 20.73 -9.52 18.98
N VAL A 16 19.60 -9.94 18.42
CA VAL A 16 18.27 -9.55 18.91
C VAL A 16 17.32 -10.74 18.83
N VAL A 17 17.03 -11.27 20.01
CA VAL A 17 15.91 -12.14 20.40
C VAL A 17 14.67 -11.22 20.48
N LYS A 18 13.48 -11.50 19.96
CA LYS A 18 12.58 -12.65 20.20
C LYS A 18 11.46 -12.60 19.16
N ALA A 19 11.27 -13.68 18.40
CA ALA A 19 10.07 -13.86 17.59
C ALA A 19 8.86 -14.05 18.54
N ASN A 20 7.84 -13.20 18.40
CA ASN A 20 6.52 -13.53 18.93
C ASN A 20 5.70 -14.11 17.77
N ILE A 21 5.63 -15.42 17.79
CA ILE A 21 5.03 -16.28 16.79
C ILE A 21 3.54 -16.38 17.13
N SER A 22 2.69 -15.76 16.32
CA SER A 22 1.29 -16.16 16.24
C SER A 22 0.69 -16.09 14.83
N SER A 23 1.49 -16.26 13.77
CA SER A 23 1.01 -16.66 12.42
C SER A 23 2.15 -16.65 11.38
N GLY A 24 3.05 -17.64 11.39
CA GLY A 24 3.81 -18.15 10.22
C GLY A 24 4.52 -17.22 9.19
N LEU A 25 4.48 -15.90 9.33
CA LEU A 25 5.01 -14.92 8.38
C LEU A 25 6.26 -14.25 8.95
N SER A 26 7.31 -14.11 8.13
CA SER A 26 8.55 -13.41 8.48
C SER A 26 8.98 -12.52 7.33
N LEU A 27 9.63 -11.42 7.68
CA LEU A 27 10.11 -10.42 6.73
C LEU A 27 11.56 -10.68 6.31
N ILE A 28 11.93 -10.20 5.10
CA ILE A 28 13.31 -10.14 4.65
C ILE A 28 13.93 -8.82 5.16
N ASN A 29 14.85 -8.93 6.12
CA ASN A 29 15.79 -7.85 6.46
C ASN A 29 16.93 -7.84 5.45
N GLY A 30 16.74 -7.19 4.30
CA GLY A 30 17.75 -7.03 3.24
C GLY A 30 17.82 -5.59 2.72
N PRO A 31 18.99 -5.09 2.28
CA PRO A 31 19.15 -3.71 1.84
C PRO A 31 18.22 -3.39 0.65
N ALA A 32 17.68 -2.17 0.65
CA ALA A 32 16.63 -1.62 -0.23
C ALA A 32 16.93 -1.57 -1.75
N ASN A 33 17.89 -2.35 -2.25
CA ASN A 33 18.18 -2.45 -3.66
C ASN A 33 17.67 -3.79 -4.20
N VAL A 34 16.51 -3.69 -4.87
CA VAL A 34 16.02 -4.67 -5.84
C VAL A 34 15.66 -6.02 -5.23
N LEU A 35 14.64 -6.04 -4.37
CA LEU A 35 13.73 -7.19 -4.42
C LEU A 35 12.95 -7.04 -5.73
N ASN A 36 13.51 -7.63 -6.80
CA ASN A 36 12.76 -7.96 -8.00
C ASN A 36 11.66 -8.94 -7.57
N ALA A 37 10.53 -8.42 -7.10
CA ALA A 37 9.26 -9.14 -7.00
C ALA A 37 8.73 -9.59 -8.39
N HIS A 38 9.60 -9.62 -9.40
CA HIS A 38 9.32 -10.02 -10.76
C HIS A 38 9.29 -11.55 -10.97
N ASN A 39 9.74 -12.37 -10.01
CA ASN A 39 9.91 -13.82 -10.25
C ASN A 39 9.32 -14.78 -9.19
N ALA A 40 8.60 -14.29 -8.18
CA ALA A 40 7.69 -15.12 -7.40
C ALA A 40 6.28 -14.60 -7.65
N GLN A 41 5.36 -15.43 -8.12
CA GLN A 41 3.94 -15.09 -8.28
C GLN A 41 3.35 -14.78 -6.89
N ALA A 42 3.58 -13.57 -6.38
CA ALA A 42 3.12 -13.18 -5.07
C ALA A 42 1.60 -13.22 -5.06
N LYS A 43 1.03 -13.99 -4.14
CA LYS A 43 -0.43 -14.06 -3.99
C LYS A 43 -0.93 -12.73 -3.45
N ILE A 44 -2.12 -12.33 -3.88
CA ILE A 44 -2.74 -11.08 -3.42
C ILE A 44 -3.68 -11.39 -2.26
N LEU A 45 -3.54 -10.61 -1.18
CA LEU A 45 -4.44 -10.63 -0.03
C LEU A 45 -5.00 -9.22 0.17
N PHE A 46 -6.27 -9.10 0.55
CA PHE A 46 -6.83 -7.81 0.98
C PHE A 46 -7.17 -7.85 2.45
N LEU A 47 -6.78 -6.80 3.18
CA LEU A 47 -7.24 -6.59 4.54
C LEU A 47 -8.60 -5.91 4.57
N LYS A 48 -9.40 -6.19 5.61
CA LYS A 48 -10.68 -5.53 5.86
C LYS A 48 -10.55 -4.01 5.99
N THR A 49 -9.36 -3.50 6.31
CA THR A 49 -9.06 -2.06 6.30
C THR A 49 -9.29 -1.43 4.93
N CYS A 50 -9.11 -2.15 3.82
CA CYS A 50 -9.44 -1.68 2.47
C CYS A 50 -10.94 -1.37 2.28
N LYS A 51 -11.82 -1.96 3.09
CA LYS A 51 -13.27 -1.70 3.03
C LYS A 51 -13.67 -0.44 3.79
N LYS A 52 -12.85 -0.01 4.75
CA LYS A 52 -13.15 1.10 5.65
C LYS A 52 -12.48 2.35 5.13
N SER A 53 -13.26 3.41 4.97
CA SER A 53 -12.73 4.73 4.72
C SER A 53 -12.41 5.41 6.06
N VAL A 54 -11.41 6.28 6.04
CA VAL A 54 -10.98 7.08 7.20
C VAL A 54 -10.84 8.54 6.78
N LYS A 55 -11.10 9.43 7.74
CA LYS A 55 -10.95 10.87 7.56
C LYS A 55 -10.05 11.41 8.66
N LEU A 56 -8.93 11.99 8.27
CA LEU A 56 -7.88 12.47 9.16
C LEU A 56 -7.60 13.96 8.84
N PRO A 57 -8.39 14.89 9.40
CA PRO A 57 -8.27 16.32 9.11
C PRO A 57 -6.89 16.89 9.45
N GLY A 58 -6.26 16.41 10.52
CA GLY A 58 -4.93 16.86 10.96
C GLY A 58 -3.82 16.63 9.94
N VAL A 59 -4.04 15.70 8.99
CA VAL A 59 -3.11 15.41 7.90
C VAL A 59 -3.74 15.60 6.52
N SER A 60 -4.89 16.28 6.41
CA SER A 60 -5.60 16.52 5.15
C SER A 60 -5.77 15.22 4.32
N PHE A 61 -6.25 14.16 4.97
CA PHE A 61 -6.48 12.86 4.32
C PHE A 61 -7.94 12.43 4.46
N SER A 62 -8.51 11.91 3.37
CA SER A 62 -9.80 11.24 3.34
C SER A 62 -9.84 10.32 2.12
N ASN A 63 -10.31 9.09 2.29
CA ASN A 63 -10.63 8.18 1.19
C ASN A 63 -12.14 7.85 1.14
N TYR A 64 -12.98 8.71 1.74
CA TYR A 64 -14.43 8.65 1.57
C TYR A 64 -14.84 9.09 0.16
N LEU A 65 -15.85 8.42 -0.38
CA LEU A 65 -16.44 8.71 -1.68
C LEU A 65 -17.68 9.60 -1.53
N PRO A 66 -18.08 10.35 -2.56
CA PRO A 66 -19.35 11.07 -2.54
C PRO A 66 -20.52 10.07 -2.56
N GLU A 67 -21.62 10.34 -1.86
CA GLU A 67 -22.83 9.48 -1.81
C GLU A 67 -23.40 9.14 -3.20
N ARG A 68 -23.09 9.98 -4.20
CA ARG A 68 -23.54 9.85 -5.60
C ARG A 68 -22.49 9.22 -6.51
N PHE A 69 -21.48 8.57 -5.94
CA PHE A 69 -20.38 7.98 -6.71
C PHE A 69 -20.88 7.03 -7.81
N LEU A 70 -21.96 6.29 -7.54
CA LEU A 70 -22.60 5.35 -8.46
C LEU A 70 -23.50 5.99 -9.55
N LEU A 71 -23.63 7.32 -9.60
CA LEU A 71 -24.53 7.96 -10.57
C LEU A 71 -23.90 8.24 -11.93
N HIS A 72 -22.60 8.02 -12.09
CA HIS A 72 -21.92 8.12 -13.38
C HIS A 72 -20.79 7.09 -13.42
N ASP A 73 -20.74 6.32 -14.51
CA ASP A 73 -19.69 5.36 -14.89
C ASP A 73 -18.32 6.06 -14.93
N THR A 74 -17.75 6.31 -13.75
CA THR A 74 -16.49 7.02 -13.60
C THR A 74 -15.36 6.03 -13.79
N SER A 75 -14.25 6.47 -14.40
CA SER A 75 -13.06 5.64 -14.55
C SER A 75 -12.53 5.04 -13.23
N LEU A 76 -12.84 5.65 -12.08
CA LEU A 76 -12.56 5.06 -10.77
C LEU A 76 -13.42 3.82 -10.49
N GLU A 77 -14.72 3.85 -10.81
CA GLU A 77 -15.60 2.68 -10.70
C GLU A 77 -15.11 1.55 -11.61
N THR A 78 -14.79 1.84 -12.88
CA THR A 78 -14.24 0.86 -13.82
C THR A 78 -12.94 0.23 -13.31
N ASN A 79 -12.01 1.05 -12.83
CA ASN A 79 -10.74 0.59 -12.30
C ASN A 79 -10.92 -0.28 -11.06
N LEU A 80 -11.82 0.09 -10.14
CA LEU A 80 -12.08 -0.69 -8.92
C LEU A 80 -12.82 -2.00 -9.22
N CYS A 81 -13.82 -1.97 -10.10
CA CYS A 81 -14.48 -3.17 -10.62
C CYS A 81 -13.48 -4.12 -11.28
N THR A 82 -12.53 -3.59 -12.05
CA THR A 82 -11.48 -4.39 -12.70
C THR A 82 -10.53 -4.99 -11.68
N LEU A 83 -10.11 -4.22 -10.67
CA LEU A 83 -9.32 -4.72 -9.55
C LEU A 83 -10.03 -5.88 -8.83
N CYS A 84 -11.33 -5.76 -8.58
CA CYS A 84 -12.09 -6.82 -7.91
C CYS A 84 -12.22 -8.10 -8.74
N LYS A 85 -12.26 -7.98 -10.06
CA LYS A 85 -12.27 -9.13 -10.98
C LYS A 85 -10.89 -9.77 -11.16
N ASN A 86 -9.83 -8.96 -11.10
CA ASN A 86 -8.46 -9.41 -11.28
C ASN A 86 -7.49 -8.72 -10.31
N PRO A 87 -7.39 -9.21 -9.05
CA PRO A 87 -6.45 -8.68 -8.07
C PRO A 87 -4.98 -8.67 -8.49
N ASN A 88 -4.58 -9.57 -9.40
CA ASN A 88 -3.18 -9.72 -9.81
C ASN A 88 -2.60 -8.47 -10.49
N ILE A 89 -3.44 -7.52 -10.91
CA ILE A 89 -2.98 -6.22 -11.41
C ILE A 89 -2.12 -5.46 -10.38
N LEU A 90 -2.27 -5.77 -9.08
CA LEU A 90 -1.47 -5.14 -8.02
C LEU A 90 0.00 -5.60 -8.00
N GLN A 91 0.36 -6.62 -8.79
CA GLN A 91 1.75 -7.09 -8.91
C GLN A 91 2.58 -6.19 -9.84
N CYS A 92 1.95 -5.29 -10.59
CA CYS A 92 2.62 -4.40 -11.54
C CYS A 92 3.12 -3.12 -10.87
N ASP A 93 4.27 -2.62 -11.34
CA ASP A 93 4.81 -1.27 -11.06
C ASP A 93 4.85 -0.87 -9.58
N LEU A 94 5.23 -1.81 -8.70
CA LEU A 94 5.38 -1.57 -7.27
C LEU A 94 6.47 -0.54 -6.98
N THR A 95 6.11 0.49 -6.20
CA THR A 95 7.03 1.53 -5.74
C THR A 95 7.13 1.47 -4.21
N SER A 96 8.35 1.34 -3.67
CA SER A 96 8.56 1.35 -2.21
C SER A 96 8.29 2.74 -1.62
N ILE A 97 7.59 2.78 -0.49
CA ILE A 97 7.34 3.99 0.29
C ILE A 97 8.52 4.28 1.21
N ALA A 98 9.23 5.37 0.92
CA ALA A 98 10.38 5.79 1.71
C ALA A 98 9.95 6.71 2.89
N PHE A 99 10.00 6.18 4.12
CA PHE A 99 9.65 6.91 5.34
C PHE A 99 10.74 7.85 5.89
N ASN A 100 11.77 8.15 5.10
CA ASN A 100 12.85 9.07 5.45
C ASN A 100 12.77 10.41 4.68
N ARG A 101 11.74 10.59 3.85
CA ARG A 101 11.55 11.80 3.03
C ARG A 101 10.72 12.87 3.74
N GLU A 102 10.69 14.04 3.12
CA GLU A 102 9.71 15.09 3.41
C GLU A 102 8.28 14.51 3.34
N ASN A 103 7.42 14.81 4.32
CA ASN A 103 6.09 14.21 4.56
C ASN A 103 6.03 12.80 5.17
N SER A 104 7.16 12.19 5.54
CA SER A 104 7.18 10.86 6.18
C SER A 104 6.28 10.77 7.42
N ASN A 105 6.34 11.73 8.33
CA ASN A 105 5.50 11.77 9.54
C ASN A 105 4.00 11.76 9.21
N ARG A 106 3.62 12.43 8.12
CA ARG A 106 2.23 12.50 7.66
C ARG A 106 1.76 11.15 7.13
N ILE A 107 2.57 10.53 6.27
CA ILE A 107 2.28 9.20 5.71
C ILE A 107 2.20 8.17 6.84
N LYS A 108 3.15 8.19 7.79
CA LYS A 108 3.10 7.36 9.01
C LYS A 108 1.80 7.57 9.77
N SER A 109 1.40 8.82 10.01
CA SER A 109 0.17 9.13 10.72
C SER A 109 -1.07 8.52 10.05
N ILE A 110 -1.12 8.54 8.70
CA ILE A 110 -2.21 7.90 7.95
C ILE A 110 -2.15 6.38 8.15
N MET A 111 -0.98 5.78 7.98
CA MET A 111 -0.83 4.32 8.06
C MET A 111 -1.06 3.78 9.48
N ILE A 112 -0.65 4.49 10.53
CA ILE A 112 -0.97 4.16 11.93
C ILE A 112 -2.49 4.14 12.15
N ASN A 113 -3.24 5.08 11.56
CA ASN A 113 -4.69 5.09 11.68
C ASN A 113 -5.38 3.95 10.92
N VAL A 114 -4.69 3.34 9.94
CA VAL A 114 -5.24 2.24 9.14
C VAL A 114 -4.85 0.88 9.71
N LEU A 115 -3.57 0.70 10.06
CA LEU A 115 -2.98 -0.56 10.50
C LEU A 115 -2.77 -0.65 12.03
N GLY A 116 -2.72 0.48 12.73
CA GLY A 116 -2.18 0.54 14.08
C GLY A 116 -0.66 0.71 14.09
N GLU A 117 -0.15 1.27 15.19
CA GLU A 117 1.26 1.63 15.35
C GLU A 117 2.15 0.38 15.35
N GLU A 118 1.81 -0.63 16.15
CA GLU A 118 2.59 -1.86 16.28
C GLU A 118 2.80 -2.56 14.94
N LYS A 119 1.72 -2.67 14.14
CA LYS A 119 1.76 -3.32 12.82
C LYS A 119 2.48 -2.47 11.78
N LEU A 120 2.35 -1.14 11.82
CA LEU A 120 3.14 -0.30 10.92
C LEU A 120 4.64 -0.40 11.21
N ASP A 121 5.04 -0.39 12.49
CA ASP A 121 6.44 -0.52 12.87
C ASP A 121 7.01 -1.88 12.48
N GLU A 122 6.20 -2.95 12.54
CA GLU A 122 6.56 -4.28 12.04
C GLU A 122 6.88 -4.27 10.54
N TYR A 123 6.10 -3.54 9.73
CA TYR A 123 6.18 -3.59 8.27
C TYR A 123 6.79 -2.35 7.60
N LEU A 124 7.39 -1.43 8.37
CA LEU A 124 7.77 -0.11 7.90
C LEU A 124 8.68 -0.13 6.65
N ASP A 125 9.61 -1.08 6.58
CA ASP A 125 10.59 -1.18 5.48
C ASP A 125 10.06 -1.90 4.22
N VAL A 126 8.86 -2.46 4.29
CA VAL A 126 8.26 -3.30 3.23
C VAL A 126 6.88 -2.79 2.78
N VAL A 127 6.65 -1.48 2.92
CA VAL A 127 5.45 -0.82 2.40
C VAL A 127 5.68 -0.38 0.95
N TYR A 128 4.72 -0.71 0.10
CA TYR A 128 4.71 -0.38 -1.32
C TYR A 128 3.41 0.36 -1.70
N GLU A 129 3.46 1.12 -2.79
CA GLU A 129 2.28 1.60 -3.51
C GLU A 129 2.30 1.07 -4.95
N THR A 130 1.12 0.90 -5.53
CA THR A 130 0.93 0.71 -6.97
C THR A 130 -0.24 1.56 -7.47
N TYR A 131 -0.18 1.96 -8.72
CA TYR A 131 -1.26 2.67 -9.40
C TYR A 131 -2.18 1.67 -10.08
N VAL A 132 -3.49 1.84 -9.89
CA VAL A 132 -4.49 1.09 -10.64
C VAL A 132 -5.07 2.01 -11.70
N ASN A 133 -4.69 1.76 -12.94
CA ASN A 133 -5.29 2.36 -14.12
C ASN A 133 -5.55 1.27 -15.17
N CYS A 134 -6.80 0.87 -15.29
CA CYS A 134 -7.26 -0.18 -16.20
C CYS A 134 -7.93 0.38 -17.45
N ASP A 135 -8.10 1.69 -17.54
CA ASP A 135 -8.58 2.35 -18.75
C ASP A 135 -7.40 2.61 -19.70
N ASP A 136 -7.52 2.17 -20.96
CA ASP A 136 -6.56 2.40 -22.06
C ASP A 136 -6.45 3.90 -22.47
N THR A 137 -7.14 4.78 -21.76
CA THR A 137 -7.10 6.22 -22.06
C THR A 137 -5.85 6.86 -21.47
N LEU A 138 -5.23 7.77 -22.23
CA LEU A 138 -4.13 8.63 -21.73
C LEU A 138 -4.56 9.56 -20.59
N ASP A 139 -5.86 9.60 -20.27
CA ASP A 139 -6.41 10.40 -19.19
C ASP A 139 -6.29 9.62 -17.88
N GLN A 140 -5.45 10.10 -16.95
CA GLN A 140 -5.30 9.52 -15.61
C GLN A 140 -6.54 9.73 -14.71
N ARG A 141 -7.68 10.08 -15.29
CA ARG A 141 -8.93 10.24 -14.55
C ARG A 141 -9.28 8.90 -13.90
N GLY A 142 -9.59 8.93 -12.62
CA GLY A 142 -10.04 7.74 -11.89
C GLY A 142 -8.96 6.69 -11.63
N THR A 143 -7.70 6.99 -11.96
CA THR A 143 -6.57 6.26 -11.39
C THR A 143 -6.62 6.41 -9.87
N PHE A 144 -6.30 5.34 -9.15
CA PHE A 144 -6.15 5.37 -7.70
C PHE A 144 -4.90 4.62 -7.30
N ARG A 145 -4.54 4.70 -6.01
CA ARG A 145 -3.43 3.92 -5.46
C ARG A 145 -3.91 2.88 -4.48
N VAL A 146 -3.20 1.77 -4.49
CA VAL A 146 -3.31 0.74 -3.46
C VAL A 146 -1.98 0.66 -2.73
N PHE A 147 -2.03 0.69 -1.41
CA PHE A 147 -0.87 0.49 -0.55
C PHE A 147 -0.84 -0.95 -0.05
N LEU A 148 0.35 -1.53 -0.11
CA LEU A 148 0.60 -2.95 0.12
C LEU A 148 1.76 -3.17 1.09
N ILE A 149 1.70 -4.27 1.82
CA ILE A 149 2.83 -4.83 2.55
C ILE A 149 3.30 -6.08 1.82
N TYR A 150 4.62 -6.26 1.68
CA TYR A 150 5.18 -7.53 1.22
C TYR A 150 5.46 -8.44 2.42
N ALA A 151 4.93 -9.66 2.39
CA ALA A 151 5.10 -10.63 3.46
C ALA A 151 5.40 -12.03 2.91
N ILE A 152 6.14 -12.84 3.68
CA ILE A 152 6.51 -14.21 3.30
C ILE A 152 6.05 -15.17 4.39
N SER A 153 5.24 -16.15 4.03
CA SER A 153 4.87 -17.26 4.92
C SER A 153 5.87 -18.42 4.80
N ASN A 154 6.15 -19.10 5.91
CA ASN A 154 7.11 -20.21 6.00
C ASN A 154 8.51 -19.86 5.46
N PRO A 155 9.13 -18.76 5.93
CA PRO A 155 10.43 -18.30 5.44
C PRO A 155 11.49 -19.42 5.50
N GLY A 156 12.20 -19.65 4.40
CA GLY A 156 13.28 -20.63 4.35
C GLY A 156 12.85 -22.09 4.23
N ASN A 157 11.55 -22.37 4.16
CA ASN A 157 11.02 -23.67 3.73
C ASN A 157 10.69 -23.59 2.23
N ILE A 158 11.68 -23.85 1.38
CA ILE A 158 11.59 -23.68 -0.08
C ILE A 158 10.35 -24.36 -0.69
N GLU A 159 9.90 -25.49 -0.12
CA GLU A 159 8.74 -26.23 -0.64
C GLU A 159 7.39 -25.59 -0.28
N ASN A 160 7.32 -24.80 0.79
CA ASN A 160 6.08 -24.22 1.31
C ASN A 160 6.14 -22.70 1.50
N GLU A 161 7.19 -22.06 1.00
CA GLU A 161 7.36 -20.61 1.07
C GLU A 161 6.35 -19.95 0.14
N GLU A 162 5.49 -19.11 0.70
CA GLU A 162 4.54 -18.33 -0.10
C GLU A 162 4.77 -16.84 0.10
N ASN A 163 4.85 -16.13 -1.02
CA ASN A 163 5.05 -14.70 -1.06
C ASN A 163 3.70 -14.01 -1.24
N TRP A 164 3.45 -12.96 -0.45
CA TRP A 164 2.17 -12.27 -0.40
C TRP A 164 2.35 -10.77 -0.59
N LEU A 165 1.49 -10.18 -1.41
CA LEU A 165 1.23 -8.75 -1.43
C LEU A 165 -0.09 -8.50 -0.72
N VAL A 166 -0.01 -7.83 0.42
CA VAL A 166 -1.14 -7.60 1.30
C VAL A 166 -1.62 -6.16 1.16
N ALA A 167 -2.69 -5.96 0.40
CA ALA A 167 -3.33 -4.66 0.23
C ALA A 167 -4.07 -4.24 1.51
N PHE A 168 -3.77 -3.04 2.00
CA PHE A 168 -4.34 -2.54 3.27
C PHE A 168 -5.01 -1.18 3.18
N LEU A 169 -4.76 -0.39 2.13
CA LEU A 169 -5.40 0.91 1.92
C LEU A 169 -5.61 1.17 0.43
N ILE A 170 -6.82 1.62 0.09
CA ILE A 170 -7.16 2.18 -1.21
C ILE A 170 -7.27 3.70 -1.05
N ASP A 171 -6.54 4.43 -1.88
CA ASP A 171 -6.49 5.89 -1.94
C ASP A 171 -6.99 6.39 -3.31
N PRO A 172 -8.30 6.67 -3.43
CA PRO A 172 -8.91 7.15 -4.67
C PRO A 172 -8.48 8.54 -5.12
N PHE A 173 -7.81 9.30 -4.24
CA PHE A 173 -7.54 10.73 -4.47
C PHE A 173 -6.07 11.09 -4.39
N HIS A 174 -5.18 10.08 -4.29
CA HIS A 174 -3.74 10.24 -4.16
C HIS A 174 -3.33 11.13 -2.97
N LEU A 175 -4.13 11.17 -1.91
CA LEU A 175 -3.85 12.02 -0.76
C LEU A 175 -2.75 11.45 0.14
N VAL A 176 -2.45 10.15 0.13
CA VAL A 176 -1.33 9.61 0.92
C VAL A 176 -0.01 10.20 0.42
N CYS A 177 0.21 10.15 -0.89
CA CYS A 177 1.42 10.61 -1.56
C CYS A 177 1.03 11.60 -2.69
N PRO A 178 0.70 12.85 -2.34
CA PRO A 178 0.14 13.83 -3.28
C PRO A 178 1.13 14.23 -4.37
N VAL A 179 0.59 14.43 -5.57
CA VAL A 179 1.34 14.88 -6.75
C VAL A 179 0.93 16.30 -7.07
N GLY A 180 1.90 17.23 -7.05
CA GLY A 180 1.70 18.60 -7.50
C GLY A 180 1.40 18.65 -8.99
N TYR A 181 0.74 19.73 -9.42
CA TYR A 181 0.46 19.95 -10.83
C TYR A 181 0.87 21.37 -11.23
N LYS A 182 1.64 21.47 -12.31
CA LYS A 182 2.22 22.74 -12.81
C LYS A 182 2.99 23.47 -11.69
N ASN A 183 2.55 24.68 -11.32
CA ASN A 183 3.22 25.55 -10.36
C ASN A 183 2.68 25.40 -8.92
N VAL A 184 1.93 24.33 -8.64
CA VAL A 184 1.33 24.08 -7.32
C VAL A 184 2.17 23.04 -6.59
N SER A 185 2.59 23.35 -5.36
CA SER A 185 3.31 22.40 -4.50
C SER A 185 2.47 21.17 -4.19
N ASN A 186 3.11 20.05 -3.82
CA ASN A 186 2.41 18.84 -3.41
C ASN A 186 1.48 19.10 -2.21
N GLU A 187 1.91 19.96 -1.27
CA GLU A 187 1.14 20.31 -0.07
C GLU A 187 -0.10 21.15 -0.41
N ASP A 188 0.02 22.13 -1.30
CA ASP A 188 -1.12 22.96 -1.70
C ASP A 188 -2.13 22.16 -2.53
N ALA A 189 -1.65 21.30 -3.43
CA ALA A 189 -2.48 20.39 -4.21
C ALA A 189 -3.27 19.44 -3.29
N MET A 190 -2.61 18.87 -2.29
CA MET A 190 -3.22 18.03 -1.26
C MET A 190 -4.28 18.78 -0.46
N LYS A 191 -3.96 19.94 0.10
CA LYS A 191 -4.91 20.73 0.91
C LYS A 191 -6.13 21.13 0.10
N LYS A 192 -5.93 21.52 -1.17
CA LYS A 192 -7.02 21.83 -2.09
C LYS A 192 -7.91 20.61 -2.32
N LYS A 193 -7.31 19.48 -2.74
CA LYS A 193 -8.05 18.25 -3.01
C LYS A 193 -8.79 17.75 -1.78
N TYR A 194 -8.16 17.77 -0.60
CA TYR A 194 -8.80 17.44 0.67
C TYR A 194 -10.02 18.34 0.94
N LYS A 195 -9.90 19.66 0.79
CA LYS A 195 -11.03 20.59 0.98
C LYS A 195 -12.20 20.28 0.05
N ASP A 196 -11.93 19.86 -1.18
CA ASP A 196 -12.95 19.50 -2.16
C ASP A 196 -13.72 18.22 -1.78
N ILE A 197 -13.07 17.28 -1.07
CA ILE A 197 -13.63 15.97 -0.74
C ILE A 197 -13.96 15.77 0.74
N GLN A 198 -13.60 16.69 1.64
CA GLN A 198 -13.72 16.49 3.10
C GLN A 198 -15.16 16.26 3.57
N CYS A 199 -16.16 16.66 2.78
CA CYS A 199 -17.58 16.45 3.07
C CYS A 199 -18.09 15.09 2.60
N TYR A 200 -17.28 14.30 1.89
CA TYR A 200 -17.65 12.96 1.45
C TYR A 200 -17.74 12.01 2.66
N THR A 201 -18.66 11.06 2.58
CA THR A 201 -19.11 10.22 3.70
C THR A 201 -19.33 8.77 3.32
N GLU A 202 -19.32 8.43 2.03
CA GLU A 202 -19.58 7.07 1.56
C GLU A 202 -18.32 6.21 1.73
N ASP A 203 -18.40 5.15 2.53
CA ASP A 203 -17.32 4.18 2.69
C ASP A 203 -17.12 3.36 1.41
N LEU A 204 -15.87 3.03 1.09
CA LEU A 204 -15.51 2.16 -0.05
C LEU A 204 -16.28 0.84 -0.03
N GLY A 205 -16.38 0.20 1.15
CA GLY A 205 -17.08 -1.07 1.30
C GLY A 205 -18.60 -1.00 1.17
N ILE A 206 -19.19 0.20 1.29
CA ILE A 206 -20.62 0.42 1.02
C ILE A 206 -20.82 0.71 -0.46
N ALA A 207 -20.03 1.63 -1.01
CA ALA A 207 -20.09 2.02 -2.43
C ALA A 207 -19.88 0.82 -3.37
N PHE A 208 -18.90 -0.04 -3.05
CA PHE A 208 -18.50 -1.21 -3.86
C PHE A 208 -18.91 -2.53 -3.23
N LYS A 209 -20.04 -2.54 -2.49
CA LYS A 209 -20.48 -3.70 -1.72
C LYS A 209 -20.54 -4.98 -2.57
N LYS A 210 -21.08 -4.89 -3.79
CA LYS A 210 -21.26 -6.04 -4.68
C LYS A 210 -19.94 -6.55 -5.24
N GLU A 211 -19.07 -5.64 -5.65
CA GLU A 211 -17.76 -5.95 -6.23
C GLU A 211 -16.87 -6.63 -5.18
N PHE A 212 -16.94 -6.14 -3.94
CA PHE A 212 -16.20 -6.65 -2.78
C PHE A 212 -16.71 -8.00 -2.27
N GLU A 213 -17.86 -8.50 -2.72
CA GLU A 213 -18.28 -9.89 -2.43
C GLU A 213 -17.37 -10.92 -3.10
N ASN A 214 -16.64 -10.54 -4.17
CA ASN A 214 -15.72 -11.42 -4.87
C ASN A 214 -14.31 -11.46 -4.28
N ILE A 215 -14.02 -10.61 -3.27
CA ILE A 215 -12.72 -10.52 -2.62
C ILE A 215 -12.82 -11.11 -1.21
N ASP A 216 -11.89 -12.03 -0.89
CA ASP A 216 -11.72 -12.55 0.46
C ASP A 216 -10.89 -11.58 1.31
N PHE A 217 -11.59 -10.75 2.11
CA PHE A 217 -10.95 -9.80 3.02
C PHE A 217 -10.59 -10.43 4.36
N LYS A 218 -9.32 -10.35 4.75
CA LYS A 218 -8.78 -10.85 6.02
C LYS A 218 -8.65 -9.78 7.09
N GLU A 219 -8.69 -10.20 8.35
CA GLU A 219 -8.30 -9.32 9.46
C GLU A 219 -6.79 -9.12 9.48
N LEU A 220 -6.35 -8.01 10.07
CA LEU A 220 -4.92 -7.67 10.17
C LEU A 220 -4.13 -8.70 10.99
N ASP A 221 -4.75 -9.30 12.01
CA ASP A 221 -4.13 -10.28 12.90
C ASP A 221 -3.87 -11.65 12.24
N ILE A 222 -4.29 -11.82 10.99
CA ILE A 222 -4.01 -13.02 10.18
C ILE A 222 -2.61 -12.90 9.52
N ILE A 223 -2.03 -11.69 9.49
CA ILE A 223 -0.65 -11.45 9.07
C ILE A 223 0.29 -11.60 10.27
#